data_AF-A0A183C816-F1
#
_entry.id   AF-A0A183C816-F1
#
_cell.length_a   1.000
_cell.length_b   1.000
_cell.length_c   1.000
_cell.angle_alpha   90.00
_cell.angle_beta   90.00
_cell.angle_gamma   90.00
#
_symmetry.space_group_name_H-M   'P 1'
#
loop_
_entity.id
_entity.type
_entity.pdbx_description
1 polymer ?
#
loop_
_entity_poly.entity_id
_entity_poly.type
_entity_poly.pdbx_seq_one_letter_code
_entity_poly.pdbx_strand_id
1 'polypeptide(L)'
;MVRFGLWPTSPLSAKCRCPSFSGNLFRFGGCANKKRGRRWFVDKAPRGSPRAMPSSLKCLLFCWLFLLDYVALQNPSSFRLPSRRFCPGGFPFDKFVACFQWAVAGACVKNRSFMQLNCAPSCGACPDSARFSLPLSANAAVTVQSLPFPVNSDCSARVQTLEIATRIVPSVEEYENRFFRMGCATMNQENICVQNNCYHERYRTFDGSCNDLQHSLKGAAYMPFARLLPSNFEDGIARMVGTSKQMPNPRAVTHLLLSSSVSVLTRFNGLLMQFGQFLSHDVTRNTVPNLNCNCAVFISEECVSMAVPSHDTRLQKKLKDSSLAGCIPFKRSGVLCGTGSGRTGPGRTPRTPVNMNSAWVDASQIYGNEPKAMRTLRAGALLRTLALRMPPFSAVPPLEPTDKEKLLVGDNRNNLFVGLATLHTLFVRYHNMIATKLFQLNTHWETERVYQETRKIVGAIMQVITYQEFLPSLLGGRLAKHIPPYNGYQPNQEAAVAVEFAGAAYRLHGLIQEFYVLADRSFRKIGDVKFVTNAGNVDLLLLHGTDQLIRGMMMIASKEPQRLTPGVTDELFDVSDMGSLNIQRGRDQGIRPYNDYREICGMPRLKSLQEWPG
;
A
#
# COMPACT_ATOMS: atom_id res chain seq x y z
N MET A 1 0.78 -44.69 9.80
CA MET A 1 1.13 -44.92 11.22
C MET A 1 2.63 -44.75 11.38
N VAL A 2 3.09 -43.61 11.89
CA VAL A 2 4.44 -43.41 12.44
C VAL A 2 4.29 -42.40 13.58
N ARG A 3 4.54 -42.85 14.81
CA ARG A 3 4.54 -42.06 16.05
C ARG A 3 5.93 -41.44 16.25
N PHE A 4 6.00 -40.17 16.65
CA PHE A 4 7.20 -39.61 17.28
C PHE A 4 6.89 -39.25 18.72
N GLY A 5 7.69 -39.83 19.62
CA GLY A 5 7.57 -39.73 21.07
C GLY A 5 8.20 -38.45 21.62
N LEU A 6 7.57 -37.94 22.68
CA LEU A 6 8.06 -36.88 23.54
C LEU A 6 9.00 -37.47 24.61
N TRP A 7 10.10 -36.79 24.90
CA TRP A 7 10.86 -36.94 26.14
C TRP A 7 10.95 -35.59 26.88
N PRO A 8 11.06 -35.61 28.22
CA PRO A 8 10.68 -34.49 29.08
C PRO A 8 11.88 -33.65 29.52
N THR A 9 11.65 -32.36 29.83
CA THR A 9 12.64 -31.53 30.54
C THR A 9 12.02 -30.96 31.81
N SER A 10 12.44 -31.50 32.95
CA SER A 10 12.28 -30.92 34.29
C SER A 10 13.37 -29.87 34.57
N PRO A 11 13.14 -28.90 35.47
CA PRO A 11 13.96 -27.71 35.63
C PRO A 11 15.07 -27.89 36.68
N LEU A 12 16.22 -27.26 36.47
CA LEU A 12 17.24 -27.05 37.51
C LEU A 12 17.54 -25.57 37.67
N SER A 13 17.27 -25.10 38.88
CA SER A 13 17.56 -23.78 39.41
C SER A 13 19.03 -23.62 39.79
N ALA A 14 19.61 -22.44 39.54
CA ALA A 14 20.71 -21.92 40.34
C ALA A 14 20.51 -20.40 40.52
N LYS A 15 20.37 -19.99 41.79
CA LYS A 15 20.29 -18.60 42.28
C LYS A 15 21.68 -17.99 42.36
N CYS A 16 21.80 -16.68 42.16
CA CYS A 16 22.65 -15.82 42.99
C CYS A 16 22.04 -14.42 43.09
N ARG A 17 22.03 -13.89 44.33
CA ARG A 17 21.33 -12.69 44.83
C ARG A 17 22.23 -11.45 44.75
N CYS A 18 21.60 -10.26 44.78
CA CYS A 18 22.07 -9.08 45.53
C CYS A 18 20.86 -8.22 45.99
N PRO A 19 20.99 -7.37 47.02
CA PRO A 19 20.02 -7.28 48.12
C PRO A 19 19.04 -6.08 48.09
N SER A 20 18.03 -6.23 48.95
CA SER A 20 16.91 -5.35 49.30
C SER A 20 17.26 -4.20 50.27
N PHE A 21 16.50 -3.10 50.21
CA PHE A 21 16.02 -2.28 51.35
C PHE A 21 14.79 -1.49 50.82
N SER A 22 13.54 -1.92 51.03
CA SER A 22 12.61 -1.67 52.16
C SER A 22 12.30 -0.19 52.44
N GLY A 23 11.01 0.17 52.39
CA GLY A 23 10.49 1.41 52.98
C GLY A 23 9.17 1.91 52.41
N ASN A 24 8.05 1.41 52.94
CA ASN A 24 6.70 2.02 52.86
C ASN A 24 6.72 3.47 53.39
N LEU A 25 5.78 4.40 53.20
CA LEU A 25 4.31 4.42 53.21
C LEU A 25 3.95 5.91 52.87
N PHE A 26 2.98 6.27 52.01
CA PHE A 26 1.67 6.78 52.43
C PHE A 26 0.83 7.20 51.20
N ARG A 27 -0.49 6.99 51.33
CA ARG A 27 -1.56 7.26 50.36
C ARG A 27 -2.20 8.65 50.55
N PHE A 28 -3.04 8.98 49.56
CA PHE A 28 -4.11 10.00 49.48
C PHE A 28 -3.63 11.40 49.06
N GLY A 29 -4.28 12.13 48.15
CA GLY A 29 -5.51 11.94 47.39
C GLY A 29 -5.92 13.30 46.79
N GLY A 30 -6.56 13.29 45.61
CA GLY A 30 -7.63 14.21 45.22
C GLY A 30 -7.39 15.71 44.97
N CYS A 31 -7.83 16.14 43.78
CA CYS A 31 -8.50 17.40 43.44
C CYS A 31 -7.71 18.66 43.01
N ALA A 32 -7.84 18.92 41.70
CA ALA A 32 -8.49 20.09 41.09
C ALA A 32 -7.72 21.42 40.88
N ASN A 33 -7.75 21.80 39.59
CA ASN A 33 -8.05 23.12 39.02
C ASN A 33 -7.03 24.29 39.00
N LYS A 34 -6.77 24.71 37.75
CA LYS A 34 -6.81 26.08 37.19
C LYS A 34 -5.65 27.08 37.42
N LYS A 35 -5.15 27.48 36.24
CA LYS A 35 -4.94 28.86 35.73
C LYS A 35 -3.68 29.66 36.13
N ARG A 36 -2.92 29.93 35.06
CA ARG A 36 -2.38 31.24 34.60
C ARG A 36 -1.56 32.11 35.58
N GLY A 37 -0.29 32.30 35.20
CA GLY A 37 0.15 33.57 34.61
C GLY A 37 1.21 34.41 35.35
N ARG A 38 2.24 34.80 34.57
CA ARG A 38 3.07 36.05 34.65
C ARG A 38 4.04 36.16 35.85
N ARG A 39 5.09 36.97 35.87
CA ARG A 39 6.07 37.60 34.94
C ARG A 39 7.13 38.24 35.88
N TRP A 40 8.41 38.13 35.53
CA TRP A 40 9.58 39.04 35.71
C TRP A 40 9.91 39.81 37.02
N PHE A 41 11.20 39.75 37.41
CA PHE A 41 12.23 40.82 37.66
C PHE A 41 13.21 40.34 38.77
N VAL A 42 14.51 40.04 38.55
CA VAL A 42 15.75 40.83 38.27
C VAL A 42 16.48 41.35 39.52
N ASP A 43 17.82 41.22 39.49
CA ASP A 43 18.94 41.82 40.27
C ASP A 43 19.72 40.80 41.14
N LYS A 44 21.06 40.78 41.28
CA LYS A 44 22.21 41.54 40.76
C LYS A 44 23.49 40.75 41.15
N ALA A 45 24.58 40.90 40.41
CA ALA A 45 25.93 40.42 40.78
C ALA A 45 26.99 41.52 40.53
N PRO A 46 28.12 41.53 41.27
CA PRO A 46 29.40 42.08 40.80
C PRO A 46 30.59 41.13 41.15
N ARG A 47 31.81 41.16 40.59
CA ARG A 47 32.53 41.87 39.51
C ARG A 47 33.88 41.15 39.35
N GLY A 48 34.46 41.16 38.15
CA GLY A 48 35.88 40.82 37.90
C GLY A 48 36.16 40.53 36.41
N SER A 49 36.63 41.53 35.67
CA SER A 49 37.01 41.49 34.25
C SER A 49 38.52 41.81 34.11
N PRO A 50 39.21 41.62 32.94
CA PRO A 50 38.94 42.45 31.75
C PRO A 50 39.03 41.76 30.37
N ARG A 51 38.15 42.25 29.48
CA ARG A 51 38.35 42.51 28.03
C ARG A 51 38.41 41.32 27.04
N ALA A 52 37.26 41.06 26.43
CA ALA A 52 36.98 41.50 25.05
C ALA A 52 35.46 41.68 24.87
N MET A 53 35.05 42.87 24.39
CA MET A 53 33.65 43.26 24.20
C MET A 53 33.01 42.60 22.97
N PRO A 54 31.66 42.60 22.91
CA PRO A 54 30.87 41.58 22.25
C PRO A 54 29.93 42.19 21.20
N SER A 55 28.90 41.40 20.88
CA SER A 55 27.57 41.84 20.45
C SER A 55 27.35 42.16 18.97
N SER A 56 26.16 41.74 18.52
CA SER A 56 25.29 42.52 17.63
C SER A 56 25.67 42.75 16.17
N LEU A 57 26.72 42.12 15.63
CA LEU A 57 27.02 42.16 14.18
C LEU A 57 26.66 40.90 13.38
N LYS A 58 25.93 39.93 13.97
CA LYS A 58 25.53 38.68 13.26
C LYS A 58 24.04 38.56 12.94
N CYS A 59 23.21 39.51 13.38
CA CYS A 59 21.76 39.50 13.07
C CYS A 59 21.30 40.57 12.08
N LEU A 60 22.19 41.44 11.58
CA LEU A 60 21.85 42.42 10.52
C LEU A 60 22.39 42.03 9.13
N LEU A 61 23.26 41.02 9.03
CA LEU A 61 23.70 40.45 7.74
C LEU A 61 22.80 39.34 7.20
N PHE A 62 21.86 38.81 8.01
CA PHE A 62 20.94 37.75 7.59
C PHE A 62 19.65 38.29 6.93
N CYS A 63 19.33 39.58 7.08
CA CYS A 63 18.15 40.20 6.46
C CYS A 63 18.44 40.91 5.12
N TRP A 64 19.70 41.07 4.71
CA TRP A 64 20.07 41.67 3.41
C TRP A 64 20.38 40.61 2.32
N LEU A 65 20.69 39.37 2.71
CA LEU A 65 20.90 38.27 1.76
C LEU A 65 19.60 37.60 1.28
N PHE A 66 18.47 37.84 1.95
CA PHE A 66 17.16 37.30 1.55
C PHE A 66 16.36 38.21 0.61
N LEU A 67 16.83 39.44 0.34
CA LEU A 67 16.16 40.41 -0.53
C LEU A 67 16.80 40.56 -1.92
N LEU A 68 18.00 39.99 -2.14
CA LEU A 68 18.66 39.94 -3.45
C LEU A 68 18.35 38.66 -4.25
N ASP A 69 17.92 37.58 -3.60
CA ASP A 69 17.46 36.36 -4.29
C ASP A 69 16.00 36.45 -4.78
N TYR A 70 15.25 37.48 -4.38
CA TYR A 70 13.83 37.64 -4.75
C TYR A 70 13.62 38.53 -6.00
N VAL A 71 14.66 39.19 -6.53
CA VAL A 71 14.55 40.12 -7.68
C VAL A 71 15.24 39.60 -8.95
N ALA A 72 16.02 38.52 -8.90
CA ALA A 72 16.78 38.01 -10.06
C ALA A 72 16.12 36.88 -10.88
N LEU A 73 14.90 36.43 -10.55
CA LEU A 73 14.25 35.32 -11.26
C LEU A 73 12.94 35.70 -11.99
N GLN A 74 12.68 37.00 -12.17
CA GLN A 74 11.65 37.52 -13.07
C GLN A 74 12.27 38.17 -14.30
N ASN A 75 12.76 37.38 -15.27
CA ASN A 75 12.79 37.80 -16.67
C ASN A 75 12.88 36.60 -17.63
N PRO A 76 11.84 36.32 -18.44
CA PRO A 76 11.75 35.15 -19.31
C PRO A 76 12.22 35.50 -20.73
N SER A 77 13.53 35.48 -20.98
CA SER A 77 14.05 35.72 -22.33
C SER A 77 15.46 35.18 -22.53
N SER A 78 15.58 33.85 -22.57
CA SER A 78 16.56 33.07 -23.38
C SER A 78 16.74 31.63 -22.87
N PHE A 79 15.64 30.86 -22.76
CA PHE A 79 15.74 29.41 -22.57
C PHE A 79 16.19 28.74 -23.88
N ARG A 80 17.50 28.48 -24.02
CA ARG A 80 18.02 27.52 -24.99
C ARG A 80 17.92 26.11 -24.40
N LEU A 81 17.32 25.18 -25.15
CA LEU A 81 17.25 23.75 -24.82
C LEU A 81 18.65 23.21 -24.45
N PRO A 82 18.81 22.41 -23.38
CA PRO A 82 20.12 21.88 -23.01
C PRO A 82 20.61 20.86 -24.04
N SER A 83 21.75 21.15 -24.66
CA SER A 83 22.52 20.20 -25.46
C SER A 83 22.98 19.04 -24.57
N ARG A 84 22.69 17.78 -24.96
CA ARG A 84 23.15 16.59 -24.24
C ARG A 84 24.67 16.47 -24.39
N ARG A 85 25.41 16.43 -23.27
CA ARG A 85 26.84 16.09 -23.22
C ARG A 85 27.00 14.58 -23.18
N PHE A 86 27.84 14.02 -24.06
CA PHE A 86 28.21 12.61 -24.03
C PHE A 86 29.59 12.44 -23.40
N CYS A 87 29.68 11.59 -22.39
CA CYS A 87 30.91 11.31 -21.65
C CYS A 87 31.60 10.04 -22.19
N PRO A 88 32.93 9.90 -22.01
CA PRO A 88 33.62 8.62 -22.26
C PRO A 88 32.97 7.51 -21.44
N GLY A 89 32.35 6.52 -22.10
CA GLY A 89 31.55 5.48 -21.46
C GLY A 89 30.03 5.55 -21.74
N GLY A 90 29.55 6.52 -22.52
CA GLY A 90 28.23 6.49 -23.18
C GLY A 90 27.04 6.96 -22.33
N PHE A 91 27.23 7.33 -21.07
CA PHE A 91 26.14 7.79 -20.20
C PHE A 91 26.19 9.33 -20.00
N PRO A 92 25.07 10.05 -20.17
CA PRO A 92 25.01 11.50 -19.99
C PRO A 92 24.82 11.94 -18.52
N PHE A 93 24.90 11.02 -17.55
CA PHE A 93 24.62 11.29 -16.13
C PHE A 93 25.64 10.59 -15.21
N ASP A 94 25.82 11.14 -13.99
CA ASP A 94 26.65 10.53 -12.95
C ASP A 94 26.02 9.20 -12.46
N LYS A 95 26.85 8.20 -12.16
CA LYS A 95 26.39 6.88 -11.69
C LYS A 95 25.93 6.87 -10.23
N PHE A 96 26.38 7.83 -9.42
CA PHE A 96 26.00 7.96 -8.02
C PHE A 96 25.42 9.34 -7.72
N VAL A 97 24.37 9.40 -6.91
CA VAL A 97 23.71 10.66 -6.50
C VAL A 97 24.66 11.56 -5.68
N ALA A 98 25.61 10.96 -4.97
CA ALA A 98 26.61 11.67 -4.17
C ALA A 98 27.76 12.28 -5.00
N CYS A 99 27.81 12.04 -6.32
CA CYS A 99 28.88 12.54 -7.19
C CYS A 99 29.06 14.06 -7.12
N PHE A 100 27.96 14.82 -7.03
CA PHE A 100 28.02 16.27 -6.85
C PHE A 100 28.69 16.65 -5.52
N GLN A 101 28.31 16.02 -4.42
CA GLN A 101 28.87 16.29 -3.10
C GLN A 101 30.35 15.91 -3.03
N TRP A 102 30.73 14.79 -3.63
CA TRP A 102 32.13 14.36 -3.70
C TRP A 102 32.96 15.29 -4.59
N ALA A 103 32.40 15.75 -5.72
CA ALA A 103 33.05 16.73 -6.58
C ALA A 103 33.31 18.05 -5.84
N VAL A 104 32.29 18.58 -5.13
CA VAL A 104 32.42 19.77 -4.27
C VAL A 104 33.43 19.55 -3.15
N ALA A 105 33.53 18.34 -2.59
CA ALA A 105 34.52 17.98 -1.58
C ALA A 105 35.96 17.75 -2.14
N GLY A 106 36.17 17.98 -3.44
CA GLY A 106 37.47 17.86 -4.12
C GLY A 106 37.86 16.44 -4.53
N ALA A 107 36.93 15.49 -4.51
CA ALA A 107 37.20 14.10 -4.90
C ALA A 107 37.61 13.96 -6.37
N CYS A 108 37.21 14.88 -7.26
CA CYS A 108 37.61 14.87 -8.67
C CYS A 108 39.13 14.93 -8.85
N VAL A 109 39.85 15.51 -7.89
CA VAL A 109 41.32 15.57 -7.86
C VAL A 109 41.88 14.45 -6.98
N LYS A 110 41.31 14.24 -5.79
CA LYS A 110 41.81 13.26 -4.80
C LYS A 110 41.59 11.80 -5.20
N ASN A 111 40.55 11.50 -5.98
CA ASN A 111 40.19 10.17 -6.44
C ASN A 111 39.79 10.19 -7.92
N ARG A 112 40.70 10.72 -8.75
CA ARG A 112 40.45 11.03 -10.16
C ARG A 112 39.95 9.83 -10.96
N SER A 113 40.55 8.65 -10.80
CA SER A 113 40.18 7.45 -11.58
C SER A 113 38.76 6.98 -11.29
N PHE A 114 38.35 6.95 -10.02
CA PHE A 114 36.98 6.61 -9.64
C PHE A 114 35.99 7.67 -10.11
N MET A 115 36.34 8.95 -9.92
CA MET A 115 35.46 10.07 -10.24
C MET A 115 35.28 10.27 -11.75
N GLN A 116 36.31 10.03 -12.57
CA GLN A 116 36.19 10.07 -14.02
C GLN A 116 35.35 8.90 -14.57
N LEU A 117 35.35 7.74 -13.92
CA LEU A 117 34.57 6.59 -14.37
C LEU A 117 33.10 6.62 -13.93
N ASN A 118 32.82 7.23 -12.77
CA ASN A 118 31.50 7.17 -12.13
C ASN A 118 30.82 8.52 -11.96
N CYS A 119 31.57 9.62 -12.03
CA CYS A 119 31.10 10.99 -11.74
C CYS A 119 31.61 12.00 -12.79
N ALA A 120 31.79 11.57 -14.04
CA ALA A 120 32.38 12.38 -15.11
C ALA A 120 31.63 13.71 -15.36
N PRO A 121 30.28 13.74 -15.43
CA PRO A 121 29.53 14.98 -15.46
C PRO A 121 29.81 15.91 -14.28
N SER A 122 29.75 15.41 -13.05
CA SER A 122 30.03 16.19 -11.83
C SER A 122 31.47 16.73 -11.77
N CYS A 123 32.42 16.06 -12.41
CA CYS A 123 33.81 16.49 -12.52
C CYS A 123 34.12 17.32 -13.78
N GLY A 124 33.11 17.69 -14.58
CA GLY A 124 33.29 18.50 -15.78
C GLY A 124 34.08 17.82 -16.89
N ALA A 125 34.17 16.49 -16.90
CA ALA A 125 35.01 15.72 -17.82
C ALA A 125 34.35 15.41 -19.18
N CYS A 126 33.14 15.91 -19.44
CA CYS A 126 32.38 15.59 -20.65
C CYS A 126 32.36 16.78 -21.63
N PRO A 127 32.77 16.60 -22.90
CA PRO A 127 32.72 17.64 -23.93
C PRO A 127 31.28 17.91 -24.42
N ASP A 128 31.02 19.12 -24.93
CA ASP A 128 29.76 19.51 -25.56
C ASP A 128 29.67 18.95 -27.00
N SER A 129 28.69 18.09 -27.29
CA SER A 129 28.46 17.59 -28.66
C SER A 129 27.37 18.38 -29.39
N ALA A 130 27.64 18.69 -30.66
CA ALA A 130 26.80 19.48 -31.58
C ALA A 130 25.38 18.91 -31.79
N ARG A 131 24.45 19.82 -32.10
CA ARG A 131 22.99 19.59 -32.24
C ARG A 131 22.66 18.57 -33.34
N PHE A 132 21.89 17.54 -33.00
CA PHE A 132 21.12 16.75 -33.98
C PHE A 132 19.63 17.12 -33.88
N SER A 133 19.04 17.55 -34.99
CA SER A 133 17.61 17.74 -35.16
C SER A 133 16.96 16.41 -35.55
N LEU A 134 16.01 15.92 -34.76
CA LEU A 134 15.12 14.81 -35.15
C LEU A 134 13.96 15.36 -36.00
N PRO A 135 13.62 14.71 -37.14
CA PRO A 135 12.39 15.04 -37.84
C PRO A 135 11.19 14.47 -37.08
N LEU A 136 10.17 15.30 -36.89
CA LEU A 136 8.83 14.88 -36.51
C LEU A 136 8.17 14.19 -37.70
N SER A 137 7.98 12.87 -37.63
CA SER A 137 6.88 12.22 -38.36
C SER A 137 6.35 11.03 -37.59
N ALA A 138 5.04 11.03 -37.43
CA ALA A 138 4.23 9.96 -36.88
C ALA A 138 4.34 8.67 -37.71
N ASN A 139 4.01 7.56 -37.04
CA ASN A 139 3.70 6.24 -37.62
C ASN A 139 4.86 5.50 -38.28
N ALA A 140 5.64 4.79 -37.46
CA ALA A 140 6.19 3.50 -37.85
C ALA A 140 6.13 2.57 -36.63
N ALA A 141 5.35 1.49 -36.76
CA ALA A 141 5.44 0.36 -35.85
C ALA A 141 6.88 -0.14 -35.85
N VAL A 142 7.56 -0.04 -34.70
CA VAL A 142 8.89 -0.64 -34.54
C VAL A 142 8.66 -2.13 -34.40
N THR A 143 8.74 -2.85 -35.52
CA THR A 143 9.01 -4.29 -35.50
C THR A 143 10.32 -4.49 -34.75
N VAL A 144 10.26 -5.21 -33.63
CA VAL A 144 11.41 -5.62 -32.85
C VAL A 144 12.21 -6.61 -33.70
N GLN A 145 13.07 -6.11 -34.58
CA GLN A 145 14.16 -6.90 -35.12
C GLN A 145 15.20 -7.07 -34.02
N SER A 146 15.34 -8.32 -33.61
CA SER A 146 16.42 -8.89 -32.80
C SER A 146 17.76 -8.17 -33.00
N LEU A 147 18.16 -7.36 -32.01
CA LEU A 147 19.56 -6.97 -31.87
C LEU A 147 20.31 -8.13 -31.20
N PRO A 148 21.41 -8.64 -31.78
CA PRO A 148 22.20 -9.72 -31.22
C PRO A 148 23.15 -9.14 -30.16
N PHE A 149 22.67 -8.97 -28.94
CA PHE A 149 23.55 -8.93 -27.79
C PHE A 149 23.68 -10.36 -27.26
N PRO A 150 24.87 -10.82 -26.85
CA PRO A 150 25.02 -12.16 -26.32
C PRO A 150 24.16 -12.24 -25.06
N VAL A 151 23.05 -12.96 -25.18
CA VAL A 151 22.32 -13.51 -24.04
C VAL A 151 23.37 -14.35 -23.34
N ASN A 152 23.92 -13.83 -22.25
CA ASN A 152 24.79 -14.61 -21.39
C ASN A 152 23.86 -15.65 -20.76
N SER A 153 23.72 -16.79 -21.44
CA SER A 153 22.83 -17.90 -21.10
C SER A 153 23.31 -18.63 -19.85
N ASP A 154 24.52 -18.35 -19.39
CA ASP A 154 25.07 -18.91 -18.18
C ASP A 154 24.82 -17.99 -16.97
N CYS A 155 23.63 -18.12 -16.37
CA CYS A 155 23.27 -17.48 -15.11
C CYS A 155 23.82 -18.24 -13.87
N SER A 156 24.72 -19.22 -14.06
CA SER A 156 25.27 -20.05 -12.98
C SER A 156 26.47 -19.40 -12.27
N ALA A 157 27.25 -18.58 -12.96
CA ALA A 157 28.52 -18.06 -12.44
C ALA A 157 28.37 -17.00 -11.31
N ARG A 158 27.35 -16.12 -11.39
CA ARG A 158 27.07 -15.13 -10.33
C ARG A 158 25.58 -14.82 -10.24
N VAL A 159 25.07 -14.82 -9.00
CA VAL A 159 23.68 -14.47 -8.72
C VAL A 159 23.47 -12.97 -8.96
N GLN A 160 22.72 -12.62 -10.00
CA GLN A 160 22.29 -11.24 -10.22
C GLN A 160 21.15 -10.90 -9.25
N THR A 161 21.41 -10.01 -8.31
CA THR A 161 20.44 -9.61 -7.27
C THR A 161 19.84 -8.23 -7.50
N LEU A 162 20.34 -7.49 -8.48
CA LEU A 162 19.84 -6.18 -8.88
C LEU A 162 19.30 -6.24 -10.30
N GLU A 163 18.09 -5.72 -10.48
CA GLU A 163 17.54 -5.44 -11.80
C GLU A 163 18.27 -4.24 -12.42
N ILE A 164 18.73 -4.37 -13.66
CA ILE A 164 19.25 -3.27 -14.46
C ILE A 164 18.04 -2.41 -14.86
N ALA A 165 18.03 -1.15 -14.42
CA ALA A 165 16.94 -0.23 -14.71
C ALA A 165 16.89 0.12 -16.22
N THR A 166 15.93 -0.46 -16.92
CA THR A 166 15.61 -0.18 -18.33
C THR A 166 14.52 0.88 -18.49
N ARG A 167 13.78 1.16 -17.41
CA ARG A 167 12.65 2.09 -17.36
C ARG A 167 12.52 2.74 -15.98
N ILE A 168 11.66 3.76 -15.90
CA ILE A 168 11.31 4.42 -14.65
C ILE A 168 9.98 3.86 -14.16
N VAL A 169 10.03 3.07 -13.08
CA VAL A 169 8.82 2.72 -12.31
C VAL A 169 8.46 3.94 -11.46
N PRO A 170 7.29 4.58 -11.66
CA PRO A 170 6.91 5.72 -10.84
C PRO A 170 6.64 5.27 -9.41
N SER A 171 7.00 6.11 -8.43
CA SER A 171 6.51 5.89 -7.06
C SER A 171 5.01 6.10 -6.95
N VAL A 172 4.38 5.54 -5.91
CA VAL A 172 2.93 5.71 -5.67
C VAL A 172 2.53 7.19 -5.67
N GLU A 173 3.32 8.03 -5.00
CA GLU A 173 3.11 9.48 -4.96
C GLU A 173 3.24 10.12 -6.35
N GLU A 174 4.27 9.77 -7.12
CA GLU A 174 4.46 10.28 -8.48
C GLU A 174 3.31 9.87 -9.42
N TYR A 175 2.82 8.64 -9.27
CA TYR A 175 1.69 8.12 -10.01
C TYR A 175 0.40 8.86 -9.66
N GLU A 176 0.11 9.05 -8.37
CA GLU A 176 -1.08 9.76 -7.89
C GLU A 176 -1.04 11.25 -8.26
N ASN A 177 0.13 11.90 -8.19
CA ASN A 177 0.32 13.29 -8.64
C ASN A 177 0.17 13.45 -10.15
N ARG A 178 0.59 12.44 -10.93
CA ARG A 178 0.33 12.42 -12.38
C ARG A 178 -1.16 12.25 -12.66
N PHE A 179 -1.82 11.31 -11.97
CA PHE A 179 -3.26 11.11 -12.07
C PHE A 179 -4.02 12.40 -11.78
N PHE A 180 -3.69 13.10 -10.69
CA PHE A 180 -4.34 14.34 -10.31
C PHE A 180 -4.19 15.43 -11.37
N ARG A 181 -2.99 15.57 -11.95
CA ARG A 181 -2.73 16.55 -13.02
C ARG A 181 -3.42 16.22 -14.34
N MET A 182 -3.51 14.93 -14.69
CA MET A 182 -4.08 14.49 -15.98
C MET A 182 -5.59 14.22 -15.92
N GLY A 183 -6.15 14.00 -14.73
CA GLY A 183 -7.53 13.53 -14.54
C GLY A 183 -7.74 12.04 -14.84
N CYS A 184 -6.69 11.30 -15.21
CA CYS A 184 -6.73 9.88 -15.55
C CYS A 184 -5.40 9.18 -15.26
N ALA A 185 -5.43 7.85 -15.18
CA ALA A 185 -4.29 6.99 -14.91
C ALA A 185 -3.63 6.53 -16.22
N THR A 186 -2.30 6.61 -16.27
CA THR A 186 -1.51 6.04 -17.38
C THR A 186 -1.14 4.59 -17.07
N MET A 187 -1.01 3.75 -18.10
CA MET A 187 -0.46 2.40 -17.95
C MET A 187 1.02 2.44 -17.58
N ASN A 188 1.49 1.34 -17.02
CA ASN A 188 2.91 1.09 -16.82
C ASN A 188 3.65 0.97 -18.17
N GLN A 189 4.97 1.17 -18.15
CA GLN A 189 5.82 1.07 -19.34
C GLN A 189 6.35 -0.35 -19.53
N GLU A 190 6.34 -0.84 -20.77
CA GLU A 190 6.91 -2.13 -21.12
C GLU A 190 8.38 -2.24 -20.70
N ASN A 191 8.79 -3.46 -20.36
CA ASN A 191 10.14 -3.78 -19.94
C ASN A 191 10.80 -4.76 -20.91
N ILE A 192 12.08 -4.55 -21.22
CA ILE A 192 12.88 -5.46 -22.05
C ILE A 192 13.45 -6.56 -21.14
N CYS A 193 12.60 -7.54 -20.82
CA CYS A 193 12.91 -8.57 -19.81
C CYS A 193 14.18 -9.37 -20.12
N VAL A 194 14.47 -9.60 -21.41
CA VAL A 194 15.65 -10.36 -21.85
C VAL A 194 16.98 -9.73 -21.42
N GLN A 195 17.04 -8.41 -21.18
CA GLN A 195 18.26 -7.74 -20.69
C GLN A 195 18.60 -8.10 -19.23
N ASN A 196 17.61 -8.62 -18.49
CA ASN A 196 17.71 -8.97 -17.07
C ASN A 196 17.37 -10.44 -16.83
N ASN A 197 17.56 -11.32 -17.82
CA ASN A 197 17.12 -12.71 -17.74
C ASN A 197 17.65 -13.41 -16.47
N CYS A 198 18.94 -13.26 -16.13
CA CYS A 198 19.50 -13.87 -14.92
C CYS A 198 18.92 -13.34 -13.60
N TYR A 199 18.40 -12.11 -13.58
CA TYR A 199 17.63 -11.61 -12.43
C TYR A 199 16.24 -12.26 -12.41
N HIS A 200 15.52 -12.24 -13.54
CA HIS A 200 14.14 -12.73 -13.61
C HIS A 200 14.01 -14.25 -13.39
N GLU A 201 15.04 -15.03 -13.74
CA GLU A 201 15.11 -16.47 -13.40
C GLU A 201 15.12 -16.72 -11.88
N ARG A 202 15.54 -15.74 -11.08
CA ARG A 202 15.73 -15.92 -9.63
C ARG A 202 14.77 -15.11 -8.78
N TYR A 203 14.47 -13.87 -9.18
CA TYR A 203 13.77 -12.87 -8.38
C TYR A 203 12.69 -12.13 -9.18
N ARG A 204 11.66 -11.69 -8.47
CA ARG A 204 10.55 -10.93 -9.04
C ARG A 204 10.91 -9.44 -9.08
N THR A 205 10.41 -8.70 -10.06
CA THR A 205 10.39 -7.23 -10.01
C THR A 205 9.42 -6.77 -8.90
N PHE A 206 9.48 -5.50 -8.50
CA PHE A 206 8.58 -4.97 -7.46
C PHE A 206 7.18 -4.68 -7.97
N ASP A 207 7.07 -4.24 -9.23
CA ASP A 207 5.78 -3.94 -9.84
C ASP A 207 5.18 -5.15 -10.57
N GLY A 208 5.76 -6.35 -10.42
CA GLY A 208 5.24 -7.59 -11.02
C GLY A 208 5.47 -7.73 -12.53
N SER A 209 6.16 -6.80 -13.16
CA SER A 209 6.55 -6.91 -14.58
C SER A 209 7.57 -8.04 -14.82
N CYS A 210 7.66 -8.52 -16.06
CA CYS A 210 8.55 -9.61 -16.46
C CYS A 210 8.34 -10.94 -15.73
N ASN A 211 7.15 -11.17 -15.17
CA ASN A 211 6.73 -12.51 -14.75
C ASN A 211 6.47 -13.40 -15.99
N ASP A 212 5.83 -12.82 -17.01
CA ASP A 212 5.85 -13.33 -18.39
C ASP A 212 6.95 -12.57 -19.16
N LEU A 213 7.95 -13.32 -19.65
CA LEU A 213 9.11 -12.75 -20.33
C LEU A 213 8.79 -12.23 -21.74
N GLN A 214 7.71 -12.71 -22.37
CA GLN A 214 7.25 -12.26 -23.68
C GLN A 214 6.28 -11.06 -23.54
N HIS A 215 5.46 -11.08 -22.49
CA HIS A 215 4.46 -10.04 -22.22
C HIS A 215 4.77 -9.34 -20.89
N SER A 216 5.74 -8.44 -20.91
CA SER A 216 6.32 -7.83 -19.71
C SER A 216 5.32 -7.18 -18.73
N LEU A 217 4.18 -6.68 -19.22
CA LEU A 217 3.17 -5.99 -18.41
C LEU A 217 2.06 -6.91 -17.86
N LYS A 218 2.10 -8.19 -18.18
CA LYS A 218 1.09 -9.16 -17.74
C LYS A 218 1.10 -9.30 -16.21
N GLY A 219 0.00 -8.90 -15.57
CA GLY A 219 -0.13 -8.89 -14.12
C GLY A 219 0.71 -7.81 -13.40
N ALA A 220 1.31 -6.88 -14.13
CA ALA A 220 2.08 -5.78 -13.54
C ALA A 220 1.16 -4.75 -12.85
N ALA A 221 1.71 -4.01 -11.89
CA ALA A 221 1.08 -2.87 -11.28
C ALA A 221 0.85 -1.73 -12.29
N TYR A 222 -0.12 -0.87 -11.99
CA TYR A 222 -0.56 0.24 -12.84
C TYR A 222 -1.13 -0.20 -14.20
N MET A 223 -1.78 -1.36 -14.22
CA MET A 223 -2.47 -1.92 -15.39
C MET A 223 -3.98 -1.97 -15.16
N PRO A 224 -4.81 -1.95 -16.22
CA PRO A 224 -6.26 -2.11 -16.07
C PRO A 224 -6.61 -3.46 -15.44
N PHE A 225 -7.72 -3.50 -14.70
CA PHE A 225 -8.29 -4.79 -14.29
C PHE A 225 -8.79 -5.57 -15.52
N ALA A 226 -8.71 -6.89 -15.45
CA ALA A 226 -9.42 -7.76 -16.38
C ALA A 226 -10.94 -7.65 -16.15
N ARG A 227 -11.73 -8.13 -17.12
CA ARG A 227 -13.17 -8.23 -17.01
C ARG A 227 -13.63 -9.63 -17.36
N LEU A 228 -14.49 -10.21 -16.53
CA LEU A 228 -15.15 -11.48 -16.82
C LEU A 228 -16.31 -11.28 -17.80
N LEU A 229 -16.98 -10.13 -17.72
CA LEU A 229 -18.08 -9.74 -18.61
C LEU A 229 -17.90 -8.31 -19.11
N PRO A 230 -18.48 -7.95 -20.27
CA PRO A 230 -18.53 -6.56 -20.73
C PRO A 230 -19.13 -5.63 -19.68
N SER A 231 -18.66 -4.38 -19.63
CA SER A 231 -19.13 -3.40 -18.67
C SER A 231 -20.60 -3.04 -18.88
N ASN A 232 -21.26 -2.70 -17.77
CA ASN A 232 -22.68 -2.35 -17.73
C ASN A 232 -22.86 -0.86 -17.36
N PHE A 233 -22.62 0.03 -18.32
CA PHE A 233 -22.94 1.45 -18.23
C PHE A 233 -24.16 1.78 -19.08
N GLU A 234 -25.04 2.68 -18.62
CA GLU A 234 -26.30 3.01 -19.30
C GLU A 234 -26.10 3.68 -20.67
N ASP A 235 -24.97 4.34 -20.87
CA ASP A 235 -24.56 4.95 -22.13
C ASP A 235 -23.52 4.10 -22.88
N GLY A 236 -23.18 2.92 -22.35
CA GLY A 236 -22.08 2.08 -22.81
C GLY A 236 -20.69 2.65 -22.52
N ILE A 237 -20.57 3.79 -21.84
CA ILE A 237 -19.31 4.51 -21.66
C ILE A 237 -18.95 4.69 -20.19
N ALA A 238 -19.70 5.49 -19.44
CA ALA A 238 -19.34 5.84 -18.07
C ALA A 238 -20.53 6.16 -17.18
N ARG A 239 -21.74 6.35 -17.73
CA ARG A 239 -22.95 6.63 -16.97
C ARG A 239 -23.34 5.40 -16.18
N MET A 240 -23.28 5.52 -14.86
CA MET A 240 -23.62 4.43 -13.94
C MET A 240 -25.08 3.99 -14.12
N VAL A 241 -25.32 2.71 -13.87
CA VAL A 241 -26.70 2.20 -13.78
C VAL A 241 -27.43 2.79 -12.59
N GLY A 242 -28.70 3.12 -12.78
CA GLY A 242 -29.51 3.80 -11.77
C GLY A 242 -29.58 5.31 -11.95
N THR A 243 -28.93 5.88 -12.99
CA THR A 243 -28.93 7.32 -13.26
C THR A 243 -30.16 7.73 -14.08
N SER A 244 -30.46 7.02 -15.17
CA SER A 244 -31.65 7.31 -16.00
C SER A 244 -32.88 6.48 -15.59
N LYS A 245 -32.68 5.21 -15.24
CA LYS A 245 -33.74 4.34 -14.71
C LYS A 245 -33.58 4.20 -13.21
N GLN A 246 -34.60 4.56 -12.44
CA GLN A 246 -34.52 4.52 -10.98
C GLN A 246 -34.19 3.11 -10.47
N MET A 247 -33.05 2.99 -9.78
CA MET A 247 -32.63 1.80 -9.05
C MET A 247 -32.77 2.06 -7.55
N PRO A 248 -32.91 1.01 -6.71
CA PRO A 248 -32.95 1.20 -5.26
C PRO A 248 -31.76 2.01 -4.76
N ASN A 249 -32.02 2.95 -3.85
CA ASN A 249 -30.96 3.71 -3.21
C ASN A 249 -30.01 2.75 -2.45
N PRO A 250 -28.67 2.79 -2.66
CA PRO A 250 -27.74 1.88 -2.00
C PRO A 250 -27.87 1.84 -0.47
N ARG A 251 -28.14 2.99 0.15
CA ARG A 251 -28.35 3.10 1.59
C ARG A 251 -29.65 2.44 2.05
N ALA A 252 -30.72 2.59 1.28
CA ALA A 252 -31.97 1.87 1.56
C ALA A 252 -31.75 0.34 1.49
N VAL A 253 -31.00 -0.15 0.49
CA VAL A 253 -30.68 -1.58 0.37
C VAL A 253 -29.86 -2.06 1.56
N THR A 254 -28.81 -1.32 1.95
CA THR A 254 -27.98 -1.72 3.10
C THR A 254 -28.79 -1.72 4.40
N HIS A 255 -29.56 -0.67 4.65
CA HIS A 255 -30.36 -0.54 5.86
C HIS A 255 -31.42 -1.64 5.99
N LEU A 256 -32.08 -2.00 4.89
CA LEU A 256 -33.16 -3.01 4.90
C LEU A 256 -32.66 -4.46 4.82
N LEU A 257 -31.58 -4.72 4.08
CA LEU A 257 -31.16 -6.08 3.74
C LEU A 257 -29.80 -6.49 4.32
N LEU A 258 -28.84 -5.59 4.48
CA LEU A 258 -27.47 -5.97 4.80
C LEU A 258 -27.11 -5.74 6.28
N SER A 259 -27.58 -4.65 6.89
CA SER A 259 -27.27 -4.27 8.28
C SER A 259 -27.98 -5.22 9.26
N SER A 260 -27.22 -5.88 10.13
CA SER A 260 -27.76 -6.73 11.19
C SER A 260 -26.78 -6.88 12.35
N SER A 261 -27.28 -6.86 13.59
CA SER A 261 -26.50 -7.26 14.78
C SER A 261 -26.40 -8.78 14.93
N VAL A 262 -27.24 -9.54 14.22
CA VAL A 262 -27.21 -11.00 14.23
C VAL A 262 -26.06 -11.47 13.35
N SER A 263 -25.28 -12.44 13.84
CA SER A 263 -24.20 -13.04 13.09
C SER A 263 -24.28 -14.56 13.13
N VAL A 264 -23.90 -15.18 12.02
CA VAL A 264 -23.69 -16.64 11.93
C VAL A 264 -22.20 -16.86 12.03
N LEU A 265 -21.79 -17.74 12.94
CA LEU A 265 -20.38 -18.02 13.19
C LEU A 265 -19.92 -19.22 12.38
N THR A 266 -18.70 -19.11 11.85
CA THR A 266 -17.98 -20.21 11.22
C THR A 266 -17.20 -21.01 12.28
N ARG A 267 -16.65 -22.16 11.88
CA ARG A 267 -15.67 -22.90 12.70
C ARG A 267 -14.25 -22.31 12.68
N PHE A 268 -13.99 -21.30 11.84
CA PHE A 268 -12.69 -20.67 11.70
C PHE A 268 -12.56 -19.48 12.63
N ASN A 269 -11.34 -19.07 12.97
CA ASN A 269 -11.13 -17.94 13.87
C ASN A 269 -11.11 -16.59 13.13
N GLY A 270 -11.08 -15.50 13.89
CA GLY A 270 -11.11 -14.13 13.39
C GLY A 270 -9.93 -13.74 12.49
N LEU A 271 -8.84 -14.52 12.46
CA LEU A 271 -7.74 -14.28 11.52
C LEU A 271 -8.16 -14.49 10.06
N LEU A 272 -9.22 -15.26 9.80
CA LEU A 272 -9.75 -15.47 8.45
C LEU A 272 -10.11 -14.13 7.78
N MET A 273 -10.86 -13.27 8.48
CA MET A 273 -11.19 -11.92 8.00
C MET A 273 -9.92 -11.08 7.80
N GLN A 274 -9.04 -11.07 8.81
CA GLN A 274 -7.89 -10.18 8.81
C GLN A 274 -6.86 -10.53 7.73
N PHE A 275 -6.62 -11.83 7.51
CA PHE A 275 -5.77 -12.31 6.44
C PHE A 275 -6.40 -12.06 5.07
N GLY A 276 -7.72 -12.23 4.92
CA GLY A 276 -8.43 -11.91 3.68
C GLY A 276 -8.22 -10.46 3.25
N GLN A 277 -8.31 -9.52 4.20
CA GLN A 277 -8.00 -8.10 3.94
C GLN A 277 -6.52 -7.89 3.59
N PHE A 278 -5.61 -8.51 4.35
CA PHE A 278 -4.16 -8.39 4.14
C PHE A 278 -3.74 -8.90 2.74
N LEU A 279 -4.33 -10.00 2.28
CA LEU A 279 -4.14 -10.54 0.93
C LEU A 279 -4.77 -9.64 -0.13
N SER A 280 -5.96 -9.06 0.10
CA SER A 280 -6.56 -8.11 -0.84
C SER A 280 -5.64 -6.92 -1.12
N HIS A 281 -4.90 -6.47 -0.10
CA HIS A 281 -3.96 -5.37 -0.19
C HIS A 281 -2.64 -5.73 -0.88
N ASP A 282 -2.38 -7.02 -1.11
CA ASP A 282 -1.30 -7.48 -1.98
C ASP A 282 -1.73 -7.27 -3.44
N VAL A 283 -2.87 -7.84 -3.84
CA VAL A 283 -3.25 -7.96 -5.25
C VAL A 283 -4.12 -6.83 -5.82
N THR A 284 -4.68 -5.94 -4.99
CA THR A 284 -5.62 -4.91 -5.46
C THR A 284 -5.46 -3.53 -4.82
N ARG A 285 -5.52 -2.50 -5.68
CA ARG A 285 -5.68 -1.09 -5.29
C ARG A 285 -6.29 -0.27 -6.43
N ASN A 286 -7.44 0.35 -6.19
CA ASN A 286 -8.18 1.13 -7.21
C ASN A 286 -8.71 2.48 -6.72
N THR A 287 -8.31 2.88 -5.51
CA THR A 287 -8.67 4.17 -4.91
C THR A 287 -7.58 5.19 -5.22
N VAL A 288 -7.99 6.37 -5.67
CA VAL A 288 -7.10 7.53 -5.78
C VAL A 288 -7.36 8.41 -4.55
N PRO A 289 -6.35 8.87 -3.80
CA PRO A 289 -6.57 9.57 -2.52
C PRO A 289 -6.98 11.05 -2.65
N ASN A 290 -6.60 11.77 -3.71
CA ASN A 290 -6.63 13.24 -3.69
C ASN A 290 -7.92 13.91 -4.25
N LEU A 291 -9.11 13.37 -3.99
CA LEU A 291 -10.38 14.06 -4.32
C LEU A 291 -11.32 14.00 -3.12
N ASN A 292 -11.56 15.14 -2.50
CA ASN A 292 -12.46 15.27 -1.37
C ASN A 292 -13.88 15.50 -1.89
N CYS A 293 -14.66 14.43 -1.98
CA CYS A 293 -16.10 14.53 -2.25
C CYS A 293 -16.82 14.85 -0.95
N ASN A 294 -17.74 15.81 -0.99
CA ASN A 294 -18.61 16.16 0.14
C ASN A 294 -20.09 16.18 -0.29
N CYS A 295 -20.99 16.31 0.68
CA CYS A 295 -22.43 16.39 0.44
C CYS A 295 -22.90 17.78 -0.01
N ALA A 296 -22.07 18.81 0.13
CA ALA A 296 -22.48 20.20 0.02
C ALA A 296 -22.35 20.76 -1.40
N VAL A 297 -21.70 20.06 -2.34
CA VAL A 297 -21.43 20.58 -3.69
C VAL A 297 -21.41 19.44 -4.71
N PHE A 298 -22.04 19.62 -5.88
CA PHE A 298 -21.70 18.86 -7.09
C PHE A 298 -20.31 19.33 -7.56
N ILE A 299 -19.26 18.76 -6.98
CA ILE A 299 -17.88 19.21 -7.25
C ILE A 299 -17.42 18.78 -8.64
N SER A 300 -17.85 17.60 -9.12
CA SER A 300 -17.50 17.05 -10.44
C SER A 300 -18.28 15.75 -10.76
N GLU A 301 -18.22 15.28 -12.02
CA GLU A 301 -18.69 13.94 -12.43
C GLU A 301 -18.01 12.77 -11.69
N GLU A 302 -16.91 13.04 -10.98
CA GLU A 302 -16.14 12.07 -10.21
C GLU A 302 -16.59 11.94 -8.74
N CYS A 303 -17.48 12.82 -8.28
CA CYS A 303 -18.12 12.77 -6.97
C CYS A 303 -19.61 12.48 -7.11
N VAL A 304 -20.05 11.29 -6.67
CA VAL A 304 -21.44 10.84 -6.81
C VAL A 304 -22.00 10.40 -5.48
N SER A 305 -22.29 11.40 -4.65
CA SER A 305 -22.82 11.20 -3.31
C SER A 305 -24.18 10.50 -3.31
N MET A 306 -24.42 9.66 -2.30
CA MET A 306 -25.66 8.91 -2.14
C MET A 306 -26.56 9.60 -1.11
N ALA A 307 -27.80 9.91 -1.47
CA ALA A 307 -28.76 10.47 -0.50
C ALA A 307 -29.06 9.45 0.60
N VAL A 308 -29.11 9.90 1.86
CA VAL A 308 -29.61 9.07 2.96
C VAL A 308 -31.13 9.21 3.01
N PRO A 309 -31.90 8.10 3.01
CA PRO A 309 -33.36 8.17 3.09
C PRO A 309 -33.83 8.90 4.35
N SER A 310 -34.93 9.64 4.26
CA SER A 310 -35.48 10.42 5.40
C SER A 310 -35.93 9.55 6.57
N HIS A 311 -36.36 8.31 6.29
CA HIS A 311 -36.78 7.33 7.30
C HIS A 311 -35.59 6.65 8.02
N ASP A 312 -34.35 6.85 7.57
CA ASP A 312 -33.15 6.36 8.25
C ASP A 312 -32.80 7.29 9.42
N THR A 313 -33.60 7.23 10.49
CA THR A 313 -33.44 8.11 11.64
C THR A 313 -32.07 7.99 12.30
N ARG A 314 -31.44 6.81 12.22
CA ARG A 314 -30.12 6.51 12.80
C ARG A 314 -29.02 7.34 12.14
N LEU A 315 -28.87 7.27 10.82
CA LEU A 315 -27.81 7.99 10.13
C LEU A 315 -28.18 9.47 9.94
N GLN A 316 -29.46 9.80 9.77
CA GLN A 316 -29.93 11.19 9.68
C GLN A 316 -29.57 12.00 10.93
N LYS A 317 -29.69 11.42 12.14
CA LYS A 317 -29.27 12.09 13.37
C LYS A 317 -27.78 12.42 13.35
N LYS A 318 -26.95 11.44 13.00
CA LYS A 318 -25.49 11.58 12.96
C LYS A 318 -25.00 12.60 11.94
N LEU A 319 -25.66 12.66 10.78
CA LEU A 319 -25.33 13.60 9.71
C LEU A 319 -25.65 15.05 10.09
N LYS A 320 -26.76 15.28 10.82
CA LYS A 320 -27.09 16.60 11.39
C LYS A 320 -26.02 17.08 12.35
N ASP A 321 -25.52 16.19 13.21
CA ASP A 321 -24.47 16.51 14.18
C ASP A 321 -23.11 16.78 13.52
N SER A 322 -22.90 16.31 12.27
CA SER A 322 -21.64 16.38 11.54
C SER A 322 -21.59 17.45 10.42
N SER A 323 -22.57 18.35 10.35
CA SER A 323 -22.70 19.37 9.28
C SER A 323 -22.72 18.81 7.84
N LEU A 324 -23.05 17.52 7.68
CA LEU A 324 -23.14 16.86 6.37
C LEU A 324 -24.59 16.87 5.89
N ALA A 325 -24.82 17.37 4.68
CA ALA A 325 -26.14 17.60 4.09
C ALA A 325 -26.91 16.30 3.71
N GLY A 326 -27.14 15.38 4.66
CA GLY A 326 -28.05 14.25 4.50
C GLY A 326 -27.60 13.20 3.47
N CYS A 327 -26.29 13.05 3.23
CA CYS A 327 -25.75 12.17 2.20
C CYS A 327 -24.53 11.38 2.68
N ILE A 328 -24.17 10.31 1.94
CA ILE A 328 -22.90 9.59 2.07
C ILE A 328 -22.02 9.99 0.88
N PRO A 329 -20.85 10.62 1.10
CA PRO A 329 -19.96 11.00 0.02
C PRO A 329 -19.37 9.77 -0.66
N PHE A 330 -19.26 9.80 -2.00
CA PHE A 330 -18.66 8.73 -2.77
C PHE A 330 -17.82 9.28 -3.91
N LYS A 331 -16.60 8.75 -4.00
CA LYS A 331 -15.63 9.05 -5.05
C LYS A 331 -15.56 7.89 -6.03
N ARG A 332 -15.65 8.18 -7.33
CA ARG A 332 -15.46 7.21 -8.41
C ARG A 332 -14.03 6.67 -8.47
N SER A 333 -13.85 5.44 -8.95
CA SER A 333 -12.54 4.78 -9.05
C SER A 333 -11.66 5.48 -10.08
N GLY A 334 -10.34 5.46 -9.89
CA GLY A 334 -9.42 6.00 -10.89
C GLY A 334 -9.61 5.33 -12.25
N VAL A 335 -9.67 6.14 -13.31
CA VAL A 335 -9.97 5.71 -14.69
C VAL A 335 -8.71 5.70 -15.54
N LEU A 336 -8.58 4.72 -16.42
CA LEU A 336 -7.53 4.67 -17.43
C LEU A 336 -7.70 5.78 -18.48
N CYS A 337 -6.62 6.48 -18.80
CA CYS A 337 -6.61 7.50 -19.86
C CYS A 337 -7.11 6.94 -21.20
N GLY A 338 -7.91 7.73 -21.91
CA GLY A 338 -8.54 7.32 -23.17
C GLY A 338 -9.81 6.47 -23.01
N THR A 339 -10.28 6.24 -21.77
CA THR A 339 -11.52 5.51 -21.49
C THR A 339 -12.54 6.38 -20.76
N GLY A 340 -13.84 6.09 -20.93
CA GLY A 340 -14.89 6.72 -20.14
C GLY A 340 -15.18 8.19 -20.48
N SER A 341 -14.69 8.73 -21.61
CA SER A 341 -15.00 10.09 -22.10
C SER A 341 -15.46 10.04 -23.56
N GLY A 342 -16.57 10.72 -23.87
CA GLY A 342 -17.25 10.65 -25.17
C GLY A 342 -17.51 12.01 -25.83
N ARG A 343 -16.47 12.75 -26.21
CA ARG A 343 -16.62 13.85 -27.19
C ARG A 343 -16.21 13.36 -28.58
N THR A 344 -17.24 13.01 -29.37
CA THR A 344 -17.28 12.91 -30.85
C THR A 344 -16.12 12.16 -31.55
N GLY A 345 -16.29 10.86 -31.77
CA GLY A 345 -15.47 10.07 -32.71
C GLY A 345 -15.75 8.55 -32.63
N PRO A 346 -15.46 7.77 -33.69
CA PRO A 346 -15.57 6.32 -33.68
C PRO A 346 -14.42 5.72 -32.85
N GLY A 347 -14.72 5.19 -31.65
CA GLY A 347 -13.71 4.72 -30.69
C GLY A 347 -14.16 4.81 -29.22
N ARG A 348 -15.42 4.48 -28.96
CA ARG A 348 -16.08 4.61 -27.65
C ARG A 348 -15.62 3.51 -26.68
N THR A 349 -14.54 3.74 -25.94
CA THR A 349 -14.02 2.79 -24.95
C THR A 349 -14.66 3.00 -23.57
N PRO A 350 -15.34 1.97 -23.00
CA PRO A 350 -15.95 2.09 -21.68
C PRO A 350 -14.94 2.37 -20.56
N ARG A 351 -15.38 3.10 -19.53
CA ARG A 351 -14.59 3.46 -18.35
C ARG A 351 -13.94 2.20 -17.75
N THR A 352 -12.62 2.23 -17.68
CA THR A 352 -11.82 1.09 -17.20
C THR A 352 -11.03 1.47 -15.96
N PRO A 353 -11.31 0.86 -14.79
CA PRO A 353 -10.53 1.07 -13.59
C PRO A 353 -9.13 0.47 -13.70
N VAL A 354 -8.18 1.07 -12.98
CA VAL A 354 -6.77 0.64 -12.95
C VAL A 354 -6.43 0.00 -11.62
N ASN A 355 -5.68 -1.10 -11.66
CA ASN A 355 -5.05 -1.71 -10.50
C ASN A 355 -3.66 -1.12 -10.29
N MET A 356 -3.44 -0.47 -9.15
CA MET A 356 -2.15 0.12 -8.78
C MET A 356 -1.20 -0.87 -8.10
N ASN A 357 -1.65 -2.10 -7.85
CA ASN A 357 -0.82 -3.18 -7.31
C ASN A 357 -0.52 -4.22 -8.38
N SER A 358 0.55 -5.00 -8.18
CA SER A 358 0.77 -6.23 -8.94
C SER A 358 -0.42 -7.17 -8.75
N ALA A 359 -0.71 -8.01 -9.74
CA ALA A 359 -1.77 -8.99 -9.65
C ALA A 359 -1.31 -10.30 -8.96
N TRP A 360 -0.06 -10.35 -8.54
CA TRP A 360 0.58 -11.56 -8.02
C TRP A 360 0.46 -11.61 -6.50
N VAL A 361 0.34 -12.82 -5.94
CA VAL A 361 0.53 -13.04 -4.51
C VAL A 361 2.04 -13.07 -4.25
N ASP A 362 2.63 -11.90 -4.07
CA ASP A 362 4.09 -11.69 -4.01
C ASP A 362 4.56 -10.87 -2.80
N ALA A 363 3.65 -10.63 -1.84
CA ALA A 363 3.89 -9.88 -0.62
C ALA A 363 4.17 -8.37 -0.86
N SER A 364 3.65 -7.78 -1.93
CA SER A 364 3.79 -6.35 -2.26
C SER A 364 3.25 -5.43 -1.16
N GLN A 365 2.27 -5.86 -0.35
CA GLN A 365 1.79 -5.10 0.81
C GLN A 365 2.85 -4.94 1.92
N ILE A 366 3.89 -5.78 1.91
CA ILE A 366 5.05 -5.68 2.80
C ILE A 366 6.19 -4.91 2.11
N TYR A 367 6.45 -5.23 0.83
CA TYR A 367 7.66 -4.80 0.11
C TYR A 367 7.49 -3.57 -0.79
N GLY A 368 6.26 -3.16 -1.05
CA GLY A 368 5.91 -2.12 -2.01
C GLY A 368 5.85 -2.63 -3.44
N ASN A 369 5.22 -1.83 -4.32
CA ASN A 369 5.08 -2.12 -5.74
C ASN A 369 6.13 -1.41 -6.61
N GLU A 370 7.14 -0.78 -6.01
CA GLU A 370 8.12 0.03 -6.75
C GLU A 370 9.49 0.14 -6.05
N PRO A 371 10.60 0.32 -6.79
CA PRO A 371 11.95 0.26 -6.24
C PRO A 371 12.31 1.35 -5.20
N LYS A 372 11.75 2.56 -5.30
CA LYS A 372 11.97 3.66 -4.34
C LYS A 372 11.33 3.31 -2.99
N ALA A 373 10.12 2.76 -2.97
CA ALA A 373 9.47 2.23 -1.77
C ALA A 373 10.37 1.19 -1.10
N MET A 374 10.84 0.17 -1.84
CA MET A 374 11.76 -0.83 -1.29
C MET A 374 12.98 -0.19 -0.59
N ARG A 375 13.61 0.82 -1.21
CA ARG A 375 14.79 1.49 -0.62
C ARG A 375 14.46 2.20 0.68
N THR A 376 13.28 2.81 0.76
CA THR A 376 12.81 3.52 1.96
C THR A 376 12.48 2.56 3.10
N LEU A 377 11.86 1.41 2.79
CA LEU A 377 11.37 0.45 3.78
C LEU A 377 12.48 -0.35 4.50
N ARG A 378 13.69 -0.37 3.96
CA ARG A 378 14.77 -1.25 4.46
C ARG A 378 16.00 -0.52 4.99
N ALA A 379 16.80 -1.26 5.76
CA ALA A 379 18.13 -0.93 6.21
C ALA A 379 19.05 -2.14 5.94
N GLY A 380 19.72 -2.13 4.78
CA GLY A 380 20.45 -3.29 4.30
C GLY A 380 19.52 -4.44 3.95
N ALA A 381 19.76 -5.61 4.58
CA ALA A 381 18.99 -6.82 4.33
C ALA A 381 17.69 -6.91 5.15
N LEU A 382 17.55 -6.02 6.15
CA LEU A 382 16.42 -6.00 7.07
C LEU A 382 15.43 -4.90 6.68
N LEU A 383 14.15 -5.13 6.95
CA LEU A 383 13.14 -4.08 6.95
C LEU A 383 13.30 -3.21 8.21
N ARG A 384 13.07 -1.91 8.07
CA ARG A 384 13.18 -0.95 9.17
C ARG A 384 12.17 -1.29 10.25
N THR A 385 12.58 -1.11 11.49
CA THR A 385 11.71 -1.28 12.66
C THR A 385 12.01 -0.22 13.71
N LEU A 386 10.97 0.19 14.44
CA LEU A 386 11.01 0.99 15.65
C LEU A 386 10.83 0.07 16.85
N ALA A 387 11.83 0.04 17.74
CA ALA A 387 11.72 -0.67 19.01
C ALA A 387 10.73 0.06 19.94
N LEU A 388 9.80 -0.69 20.51
CA LEU A 388 8.85 -0.20 21.50
C LEU A 388 9.46 -0.30 22.90
N ARG A 389 9.17 0.69 23.74
CA ARG A 389 9.50 0.65 25.17
C ARG A 389 8.63 -0.35 25.92
N MET A 390 7.35 -0.45 25.52
CA MET A 390 6.37 -1.35 26.10
C MET A 390 5.50 -1.96 24.97
N PRO A 391 5.31 -3.30 24.92
CA PRO A 391 6.07 -4.29 25.68
C PRO A 391 7.57 -4.28 25.29
N PRO A 392 8.49 -4.50 26.23
CA PRO A 392 9.92 -4.44 25.97
C PRO A 392 10.32 -5.49 24.92
N PHE A 393 11.30 -5.16 24.08
CA PHE A 393 11.80 -5.98 22.96
C PHE A 393 10.79 -6.24 21.83
N SER A 394 9.64 -5.57 21.85
CA SER A 394 8.70 -5.54 20.73
C SER A 394 9.18 -4.51 19.70
N ALA A 395 9.01 -4.79 18.41
CA ALA A 395 9.41 -3.88 17.33
C ALA A 395 8.30 -3.73 16.30
N VAL A 396 7.91 -2.52 15.96
CA VAL A 396 6.91 -2.24 14.91
C VAL A 396 7.60 -1.65 13.70
N PRO A 397 6.99 -1.62 12.50
CA PRO A 397 7.50 -0.74 11.44
C PRO A 397 7.53 0.71 11.95
N PRO A 398 8.48 1.55 11.51
CA PRO A 398 8.50 2.97 11.87
C PRO A 398 7.19 3.66 11.45
N LEU A 399 6.91 4.80 12.04
CA LEU A 399 5.82 5.64 11.56
C LEU A 399 6.23 6.35 10.26
N GLU A 400 5.26 6.60 9.38
CA GLU A 400 5.48 7.43 8.21
C GLU A 400 5.90 8.86 8.64
N PRO A 401 6.92 9.47 8.01
CA PRO A 401 7.40 10.80 8.40
C PRO A 401 6.33 11.89 8.28
N THR A 402 5.46 11.77 7.28
CA THR A 402 4.42 12.75 6.93
C THR A 402 3.07 12.46 7.57
N ASP A 403 2.85 11.25 8.08
CA ASP A 403 1.59 10.80 8.66
C ASP A 403 1.84 9.82 9.80
N LYS A 404 1.90 10.34 11.04
CA LYS A 404 2.25 9.54 12.22
C LYS A 404 1.17 8.52 12.61
N GLU A 405 0.02 8.53 11.94
CA GLU A 405 -1.03 7.54 12.15
C GLU A 405 -0.83 6.29 11.28
N LYS A 406 0.16 6.30 10.37
CA LYS A 406 0.51 5.20 9.47
C LYS A 406 1.85 4.56 9.80
N LEU A 407 1.94 3.27 9.53
CA LEU A 407 3.20 2.54 9.50
C LEU A 407 3.89 2.69 8.14
N LEU A 408 5.21 2.80 8.16
CA LEU A 408 6.09 2.78 7.00
C LEU A 408 6.25 1.33 6.50
N VAL A 409 5.37 0.93 5.58
CA VAL A 409 5.29 -0.42 4.97
C VAL A 409 4.89 -0.34 3.49
N GLY A 410 4.94 -1.46 2.77
CA GLY A 410 4.67 -1.53 1.32
C GLY A 410 3.31 -1.01 0.87
N ASP A 411 2.27 -1.14 1.70
CA ASP A 411 0.93 -0.61 1.43
C ASP A 411 0.52 0.45 2.46
N ASN A 412 0.19 1.65 1.98
CA ASN A 412 -0.15 2.80 2.83
C ASN A 412 -1.56 2.76 3.44
N ARG A 413 -2.34 1.70 3.18
CA ARG A 413 -3.66 1.47 3.79
C ARG A 413 -3.54 0.59 5.05
N ASN A 414 -2.32 0.43 5.59
CA ASN A 414 -2.02 -0.42 6.73
C ASN A 414 -2.74 -0.02 8.03
N ASN A 415 -3.06 1.26 8.20
CA ASN A 415 -3.74 1.78 9.39
C ASN A 415 -5.27 1.82 9.26
N LEU A 416 -5.86 1.28 8.17
CA LEU A 416 -7.33 1.23 8.04
C LEU A 416 -7.95 0.62 9.29
N PHE A 417 -7.35 -0.45 9.81
CA PHE A 417 -7.71 -1.04 11.11
C PHE A 417 -6.48 -1.56 11.83
N VAL A 418 -6.51 -1.55 13.17
CA VAL A 418 -5.37 -2.00 13.99
C VAL A 418 -5.01 -3.48 13.78
N GLY A 419 -5.97 -4.34 13.47
CA GLY A 419 -5.70 -5.74 13.14
C GLY A 419 -4.88 -5.90 11.85
N LEU A 420 -5.08 -5.01 10.87
CA LEU A 420 -4.30 -5.00 9.63
C LEU A 420 -2.86 -4.54 9.91
N ALA A 421 -2.69 -3.45 10.64
CA ALA A 421 -1.38 -2.95 11.09
C ALA A 421 -0.60 -4.02 11.90
N THR A 422 -1.32 -4.85 12.65
CA THR A 422 -0.77 -5.99 13.39
C THR A 422 -0.20 -7.05 12.45
N LEU A 423 -0.88 -7.41 11.36
CA LEU A 423 -0.34 -8.36 10.37
C LEU A 423 0.85 -7.79 9.60
N HIS A 424 0.81 -6.52 9.20
CA HIS A 424 1.99 -5.86 8.61
C HIS A 424 3.21 -5.96 9.54
N THR A 425 3.01 -5.66 10.82
CA THR A 425 4.08 -5.77 11.84
C THR A 425 4.62 -7.19 11.96
N LEU A 426 3.74 -8.19 11.98
CA LEU A 426 4.13 -9.60 12.09
C LEU A 426 5.02 -10.03 10.93
N PHE A 427 4.64 -9.70 9.69
CA PHE A 427 5.42 -10.09 8.51
C PHE A 427 6.73 -9.30 8.37
N VAL A 428 6.79 -8.04 8.81
CA VAL A 428 8.05 -7.28 8.88
C VAL A 428 9.02 -7.93 9.86
N ARG A 429 8.56 -8.33 11.05
CA ARG A 429 9.38 -9.09 12.01
C ARG A 429 9.83 -10.43 11.42
N TYR A 430 8.93 -11.11 10.73
CA TYR A 430 9.20 -12.43 10.14
C TYR A 430 10.26 -12.35 9.04
N HIS A 431 10.21 -11.33 8.19
CA HIS A 431 11.29 -11.01 7.25
C HIS A 431 12.63 -10.86 7.98
N ASN A 432 12.69 -9.99 9.00
CA ASN A 432 13.94 -9.72 9.72
C ASN A 432 14.51 -10.96 10.41
N MET A 433 13.62 -11.82 10.94
CA MET A 433 14.02 -13.11 11.51
C MET A 433 14.66 -14.03 10.45
N ILE A 434 14.05 -14.17 9.27
CA ILE A 434 14.58 -15.00 8.19
C ILE A 434 15.88 -14.42 7.65
N ALA A 435 15.93 -13.12 7.36
CA ALA A 435 17.12 -12.44 6.85
C ALA A 435 18.32 -12.59 7.79
N THR A 436 18.09 -12.46 9.11
CA THR A 436 19.15 -12.67 10.12
C THR A 436 19.69 -14.10 10.07
N LYS A 437 18.80 -15.10 9.99
CA LYS A 437 19.20 -16.51 9.88
C LYS A 437 19.94 -16.80 8.57
N LEU A 438 19.47 -16.27 7.44
CA LEU A 438 20.13 -16.45 6.15
C LEU A 438 21.52 -15.82 6.11
N PHE A 439 21.68 -14.64 6.72
CA PHE A 439 22.98 -13.99 6.85
C PHE A 439 23.96 -14.80 7.71
N GLN A 440 23.48 -15.41 8.81
CA GLN A 440 24.30 -16.30 9.67
C GLN A 440 24.73 -17.59 8.95
N LEU A 441 23.81 -18.20 8.20
CA LEU A 441 24.09 -19.43 7.45
C LEU A 441 24.98 -19.18 6.23
N ASN A 442 24.86 -18.01 5.61
CA ASN A 442 25.54 -17.66 4.37
C ASN A 442 26.34 -16.36 4.56
N THR A 443 27.39 -16.43 5.37
CA THR A 443 28.25 -15.26 5.69
C THR A 443 28.93 -14.64 4.48
N HIS A 444 29.02 -15.37 3.38
CA HIS A 444 29.56 -14.93 2.09
C HIS A 444 28.54 -14.21 1.20
N TRP A 445 27.26 -14.16 1.58
CA TRP A 445 26.24 -13.47 0.78
C TRP A 445 26.31 -11.96 0.97
N GLU A 446 26.23 -11.24 -0.14
CA GLU A 446 25.97 -9.80 -0.13
C GLU A 446 24.60 -9.51 0.49
N THR A 447 24.49 -8.35 1.16
CA THR A 447 23.25 -7.87 1.79
C THR A 447 22.03 -7.89 0.88
N GLU A 448 22.21 -7.55 -0.41
CA GLU A 448 21.13 -7.57 -1.39
C GLU A 448 20.62 -9.00 -1.65
N ARG A 449 21.51 -9.98 -1.70
CA ARG A 449 21.12 -11.39 -1.88
C ARG A 449 20.26 -11.86 -0.71
N VAL A 450 20.67 -11.56 0.52
CA VAL A 450 19.91 -11.91 1.72
C VAL A 450 18.51 -11.30 1.67
N TYR A 451 18.39 -10.03 1.27
CA TYR A 451 17.10 -9.37 1.12
C TYR A 451 16.20 -10.05 0.08
N GLN A 452 16.71 -10.31 -1.13
CA GLN A 452 15.94 -10.90 -2.23
C GLN A 452 15.53 -12.34 -1.94
N GLU A 453 16.42 -13.15 -1.36
CA GLU A 453 16.09 -14.52 -0.93
C GLU A 453 15.05 -14.52 0.19
N THR A 454 15.17 -13.61 1.16
CA THR A 454 14.17 -13.46 2.22
C THR A 454 12.81 -13.04 1.64
N ARG A 455 12.78 -12.06 0.74
CA ARG A 455 11.56 -11.61 0.04
C ARG A 455 10.90 -12.77 -0.71
N LYS A 456 11.69 -13.56 -1.44
CA LYS A 456 11.24 -14.75 -2.17
C LYS A 456 10.58 -15.78 -1.25
N ILE A 457 11.21 -16.08 -0.10
CA ILE A 457 10.67 -17.01 0.90
C ILE A 457 9.36 -16.48 1.50
N VAL A 458 9.31 -15.21 1.90
CA VAL A 458 8.09 -14.61 2.47
C VAL A 458 6.94 -14.60 1.45
N GLY A 459 7.22 -14.29 0.17
CA GLY A 459 6.23 -14.40 -0.91
C GLY A 459 5.72 -15.82 -1.09
N ALA A 460 6.60 -16.83 -1.05
CA ALA A 460 6.21 -18.24 -1.09
C ALA A 460 5.33 -18.64 0.10
N ILE A 461 5.64 -18.16 1.32
CA ILE A 461 4.83 -18.40 2.51
C ILE A 461 3.45 -17.74 2.37
N MET A 462 3.37 -16.53 1.81
CA MET A 462 2.10 -15.86 1.51
C MET A 462 1.24 -16.71 0.56
N GLN A 463 1.85 -17.30 -0.46
CA GLN A 463 1.17 -18.22 -1.38
C GLN A 463 0.72 -19.50 -0.66
N VAL A 464 1.57 -20.12 0.16
CA VAL A 464 1.21 -21.33 0.91
C VAL A 464 0.01 -21.07 1.82
N ILE A 465 0.04 -20.02 2.65
CA ILE A 465 -1.09 -19.68 3.53
C ILE A 465 -2.35 -19.41 2.69
N THR A 466 -2.21 -18.68 1.57
CA THR A 466 -3.34 -18.38 0.68
C THR A 466 -4.00 -19.66 0.13
N TYR A 467 -3.22 -20.52 -0.53
CA TYR A 467 -3.76 -21.66 -1.27
C TYR A 467 -4.02 -22.90 -0.40
N GLN A 468 -3.31 -23.08 0.71
CA GLN A 468 -3.42 -24.28 1.57
C GLN A 468 -4.22 -24.07 2.85
N GLU A 469 -4.44 -22.81 3.29
CA GLU A 469 -5.16 -22.55 4.54
C GLU A 469 -6.36 -21.63 4.33
N PHE A 470 -6.15 -20.47 3.72
CA PHE A 470 -7.19 -19.45 3.56
C PHE A 470 -8.27 -19.86 2.55
N LEU A 471 -7.91 -20.20 1.32
CA LEU A 471 -8.88 -20.59 0.29
C LEU A 471 -9.68 -21.85 0.64
N PRO A 472 -9.10 -22.92 1.24
CA PRO A 472 -9.88 -24.04 1.76
C PRO A 472 -10.86 -23.64 2.85
N SER A 473 -10.47 -22.70 3.73
CA SER A 473 -11.36 -22.21 4.79
C SER A 473 -12.53 -21.40 4.23
N LEU A 474 -12.30 -20.63 3.17
CA LEU A 474 -13.31 -19.79 2.53
C LEU A 474 -14.24 -20.57 1.58
N LEU A 475 -13.68 -21.44 0.73
CA LEU A 475 -14.42 -22.13 -0.34
C LEU A 475 -14.91 -23.52 0.05
N GLY A 476 -14.37 -24.09 1.13
CA GLY A 476 -14.72 -25.43 1.62
C GLY A 476 -14.63 -26.48 0.50
N GLY A 477 -15.64 -27.33 0.41
CA GLY A 477 -15.70 -28.42 -0.58
C GLY A 477 -15.73 -27.96 -2.05
N ARG A 478 -15.92 -26.66 -2.32
CA ARG A 478 -15.91 -26.11 -3.69
C ARG A 478 -14.50 -25.82 -4.21
N LEU A 479 -13.49 -25.83 -3.36
CA LEU A 479 -12.11 -25.49 -3.74
C LEU A 479 -11.62 -26.37 -4.90
N ALA A 480 -11.67 -27.69 -4.74
CA ALA A 480 -11.12 -28.63 -5.73
C ALA A 480 -11.77 -28.52 -7.11
N LYS A 481 -13.04 -28.07 -7.18
CA LYS A 481 -13.76 -27.83 -8.43
C LYS A 481 -13.22 -26.61 -9.17
N HIS A 482 -12.83 -25.56 -8.46
CA HIS A 482 -12.45 -24.27 -9.04
C HIS A 482 -10.95 -24.02 -9.07
N ILE A 483 -10.19 -24.68 -8.20
CA ILE A 483 -8.74 -24.59 -8.07
C ILE A 483 -8.22 -26.04 -7.95
N PRO A 484 -8.00 -26.73 -9.09
CA PRO A 484 -7.45 -28.08 -9.09
C PRO A 484 -5.98 -28.08 -8.65
N PRO A 485 -5.39 -29.26 -8.37
CA PRO A 485 -3.97 -29.38 -8.08
C PRO A 485 -3.12 -28.70 -9.16
N TYR A 486 -2.09 -27.97 -8.74
CA TYR A 486 -1.22 -27.23 -9.64
C TYR A 486 -0.50 -28.15 -10.62
N ASN A 487 -0.57 -27.84 -11.91
CA ASN A 487 0.01 -28.64 -13.00
C ASN A 487 1.15 -27.93 -13.76
N GLY A 488 1.72 -26.89 -13.17
CA GLY A 488 2.78 -26.09 -13.78
C GLY A 488 2.33 -24.71 -14.25
N TYR A 489 3.29 -23.89 -14.65
CA TYR A 489 3.05 -22.53 -15.13
C TYR A 489 2.47 -22.56 -16.55
N GLN A 490 1.40 -21.79 -16.76
CA GLN A 490 0.72 -21.67 -18.05
C GLN A 490 0.92 -20.25 -18.60
N PRO A 491 1.79 -20.03 -19.60
CA PRO A 491 2.13 -18.69 -20.08
C PRO A 491 0.95 -17.97 -20.72
N ASN A 492 -0.05 -18.69 -21.23
CA ASN A 492 -1.22 -18.09 -21.90
C ASN A 492 -2.35 -17.70 -20.93
N GLN A 493 -2.25 -18.03 -19.64
CA GLN A 493 -3.30 -17.75 -18.66
C GLN A 493 -3.36 -16.25 -18.33
N GLU A 494 -4.54 -15.63 -18.35
CA GLU A 494 -4.72 -14.25 -17.88
C GLU A 494 -4.33 -14.12 -16.41
N ALA A 495 -3.51 -13.13 -16.09
CA ALA A 495 -2.98 -12.87 -14.75
C ALA A 495 -3.58 -11.63 -14.09
N ALA A 496 -4.12 -10.69 -14.87
CA ALA A 496 -4.74 -9.50 -14.31
C ALA A 496 -5.94 -9.85 -13.43
N VAL A 497 -6.03 -9.20 -12.27
CA VAL A 497 -7.18 -9.37 -11.37
C VAL A 497 -8.45 -8.90 -12.08
N ALA A 498 -9.53 -9.68 -11.99
CA ALA A 498 -10.82 -9.29 -12.51
C ALA A 498 -11.42 -8.14 -11.69
N VAL A 499 -12.03 -7.16 -12.35
CA VAL A 499 -12.72 -6.05 -11.66
C VAL A 499 -13.88 -6.56 -10.81
N GLU A 500 -14.52 -7.65 -11.22
CA GLU A 500 -15.57 -8.33 -10.47
C GLU A 500 -15.05 -8.93 -9.17
N PHE A 501 -13.82 -9.44 -9.16
CA PHE A 501 -13.16 -9.92 -7.95
C PHE A 501 -12.90 -8.76 -6.98
N ALA A 502 -12.24 -7.70 -7.45
CA ALA A 502 -11.84 -6.55 -6.62
C ALA A 502 -13.01 -5.65 -6.18
N GLY A 503 -14.05 -5.56 -7.01
CA GLY A 503 -15.19 -4.67 -6.84
C GLY A 503 -16.40 -5.32 -6.17
N ALA A 504 -16.51 -6.65 -6.21
CA ALA A 504 -17.67 -7.38 -5.68
C ALA A 504 -17.29 -8.67 -4.94
N ALA A 505 -16.79 -9.70 -5.61
CA ALA A 505 -16.73 -11.05 -5.05
C ALA A 505 -15.80 -11.17 -3.82
N TYR A 506 -14.69 -10.42 -3.79
CA TYR A 506 -13.75 -10.43 -2.67
C TYR A 506 -14.06 -9.39 -1.60
N ARG A 507 -15.19 -8.65 -1.73
CA ARG A 507 -15.68 -7.67 -0.74
C ARG A 507 -16.42 -8.39 0.40
N LEU A 508 -15.75 -9.35 1.03
CA LEU A 508 -16.25 -10.21 2.11
C LEU A 508 -16.38 -9.44 3.44
N HIS A 509 -16.84 -8.19 3.41
CA HIS A 509 -16.90 -7.30 4.56
C HIS A 509 -17.86 -7.77 5.65
N GLY A 510 -18.76 -8.73 5.37
CA GLY A 510 -19.58 -9.38 6.40
C GLY A 510 -18.79 -10.21 7.40
N LEU A 511 -17.55 -10.60 7.06
CA LEU A 511 -16.63 -11.26 7.99
C LEU A 511 -16.16 -10.33 9.12
N ILE A 512 -16.35 -9.00 8.98
CA ILE A 512 -15.86 -8.01 9.94
C ILE A 512 -16.53 -8.16 11.30
N GLN A 513 -15.68 -8.21 12.32
CA GLN A 513 -16.08 -8.27 13.72
C GLN A 513 -16.50 -6.89 14.23
N GLU A 514 -17.34 -6.86 15.25
CA GLU A 514 -17.72 -5.58 15.89
C GLU A 514 -16.62 -5.09 16.84
N PHE A 515 -15.86 -6.02 17.41
CA PHE A 515 -14.79 -5.75 18.36
C PHE A 515 -13.55 -6.58 18.04
N TYR A 516 -12.39 -5.99 18.30
CA TYR A 516 -11.16 -6.72 18.57
C TYR A 516 -11.16 -7.14 20.04
N VAL A 517 -11.17 -8.43 20.29
CA VAL A 517 -10.93 -8.97 21.63
C VAL A 517 -9.44 -8.81 21.95
N LEU A 518 -9.12 -8.39 23.17
CA LEU A 518 -7.75 -8.36 23.69
C LEU A 518 -7.58 -9.53 24.66
N ALA A 519 -6.51 -10.30 24.48
CA ALA A 519 -6.25 -11.47 25.30
C ALA A 519 -4.84 -11.49 25.92
N ASP A 520 -4.76 -11.94 27.17
CA ASP A 520 -3.49 -12.14 27.87
C ASP A 520 -2.74 -13.40 27.39
N ARG A 521 -1.58 -13.69 27.99
CA ARG A 521 -0.75 -14.85 27.64
C ARG A 521 -1.42 -16.19 27.92
N SER A 522 -2.45 -16.22 28.77
CA SER A 522 -3.23 -17.40 29.11
C SER A 522 -4.50 -17.53 28.27
N PHE A 523 -4.61 -16.74 27.18
CA PHE A 523 -5.81 -16.68 26.33
C PHE A 523 -7.07 -16.35 27.14
N ARG A 524 -6.94 -15.51 28.17
CA ARG A 524 -8.09 -14.93 28.86
C ARG A 524 -8.36 -13.55 28.29
N LYS A 525 -9.64 -13.26 28.04
CA LYS A 525 -10.08 -11.94 27.61
C LYS A 525 -9.80 -10.91 28.71
N ILE A 526 -9.10 -9.84 28.34
CA ILE A 526 -8.73 -8.73 29.24
C ILE A 526 -9.36 -7.40 28.81
N GLY A 527 -9.99 -7.35 27.64
CA GLY A 527 -10.71 -6.17 27.15
C GLY A 527 -11.24 -6.37 25.74
N ASP A 528 -12.00 -5.39 25.29
CA ASP A 528 -12.47 -5.27 23.91
C ASP A 528 -12.19 -3.86 23.38
N VAL A 529 -11.91 -3.77 22.09
CA VAL A 529 -11.81 -2.51 21.37
C VAL A 529 -12.77 -2.57 20.19
N LYS A 530 -13.70 -1.61 20.10
CA LYS A 530 -14.58 -1.48 18.94
C LYS A 530 -13.75 -1.42 17.66
N PHE A 531 -14.13 -2.23 16.66
CA PHE A 531 -13.40 -2.36 15.40
C PHE A 531 -13.21 -1.01 14.70
N VAL A 532 -14.23 -0.15 14.76
CA VAL A 532 -14.26 1.17 14.11
C VAL A 532 -13.58 2.29 14.90
N THR A 533 -13.42 2.17 16.22
CA THR A 533 -12.95 3.28 17.08
C THR A 533 -11.49 3.66 16.85
N ASN A 534 -10.68 2.72 16.34
CA ASN A 534 -9.27 2.97 15.98
C ASN A 534 -9.05 2.88 14.46
N ALA A 535 -10.09 3.07 13.65
CA ALA A 535 -9.91 3.14 12.21
C ALA A 535 -9.05 4.35 11.86
N GLY A 536 -7.98 4.14 11.09
CA GLY A 536 -7.01 5.19 10.77
C GLY A 536 -5.97 5.46 11.85
N ASN A 537 -5.89 4.71 12.96
CA ASN A 537 -4.96 4.97 14.06
C ASN A 537 -4.20 3.70 14.51
N VAL A 538 -2.92 3.86 14.86
CA VAL A 538 -2.02 2.75 15.27
C VAL A 538 -1.59 2.79 16.74
N ASP A 539 -2.12 3.70 17.56
CA ASP A 539 -1.72 3.91 18.95
C ASP A 539 -1.88 2.64 19.80
N LEU A 540 -2.98 1.89 19.61
CA LEU A 540 -3.20 0.64 20.32
C LEU A 540 -2.06 -0.37 20.03
N LEU A 541 -1.59 -0.43 18.78
CA LEU A 541 -0.46 -1.27 18.39
C LEU A 541 0.86 -0.75 18.99
N LEU A 542 1.07 0.57 19.03
CA LEU A 542 2.27 1.17 19.61
C LEU A 542 2.36 0.99 21.13
N LEU A 543 1.22 0.99 21.83
CA LEU A 543 1.13 0.88 23.28
C LEU A 543 1.18 -0.57 23.79
N HIS A 544 0.54 -1.50 23.07
CA HIS A 544 0.35 -2.87 23.54
C HIS A 544 1.06 -3.93 22.69
N GLY A 545 1.63 -3.53 21.54
CA GLY A 545 2.19 -4.47 20.57
C GLY A 545 1.13 -5.35 19.91
N THR A 546 1.59 -6.41 19.25
CA THR A 546 0.75 -7.30 18.42
C THR A 546 0.06 -8.42 19.21
N ASP A 547 0.65 -8.80 20.34
CA ASP A 547 0.36 -10.04 21.05
C ASP A 547 -1.10 -10.19 21.49
N GLN A 548 -1.66 -9.15 22.10
CA GLN A 548 -3.02 -9.20 22.65
C GLN A 548 -4.07 -9.29 21.54
N LEU A 549 -3.83 -8.59 20.43
CA LEU A 549 -4.70 -8.56 19.25
C LEU A 549 -4.66 -9.90 18.51
N ILE A 550 -3.47 -10.46 18.26
CA ILE A 550 -3.33 -11.76 17.60
C ILE A 550 -4.05 -12.84 18.42
N ARG A 551 -3.79 -12.93 19.73
CA ARG A 551 -4.46 -13.92 20.59
C ARG A 551 -5.97 -13.75 20.58
N GLY A 552 -6.47 -12.52 20.67
CA GLY A 552 -7.90 -12.26 20.61
C GLY A 552 -8.55 -12.67 19.29
N MET A 553 -7.90 -12.38 18.14
CA MET A 553 -8.37 -12.85 16.83
C MET A 553 -8.33 -14.38 16.70
N MET A 554 -7.39 -15.06 17.35
CA MET A 554 -7.35 -16.52 17.41
C MET A 554 -8.49 -17.12 18.26
N MET A 555 -8.95 -16.41 19.29
CA MET A 555 -9.97 -16.90 20.23
C MET A 555 -11.40 -16.78 19.72
N ILE A 556 -11.68 -15.81 18.87
CA ILE A 556 -13.04 -15.56 18.37
C ILE A 556 -13.29 -16.30 17.07
N ALA A 557 -14.51 -16.81 16.89
CA ALA A 557 -14.95 -17.35 15.62
C ALA A 557 -15.17 -16.22 14.58
N SER A 558 -14.77 -16.45 13.33
CA SER A 558 -15.13 -15.59 12.20
C SER A 558 -16.62 -15.70 11.93
N LYS A 559 -17.23 -14.59 11.51
CA LYS A 559 -18.59 -14.56 10.98
C LYS A 559 -18.63 -15.13 9.57
N GLU A 560 -19.81 -15.52 9.12
CA GLU A 560 -20.14 -15.73 7.71
C GLU A 560 -20.43 -14.36 7.03
N PRO A 561 -20.20 -14.19 5.72
CA PRO A 561 -20.13 -12.88 5.05
C PRO A 561 -21.48 -12.25 4.65
N GLN A 562 -22.62 -12.89 4.93
CA GLN A 562 -23.95 -12.52 4.42
C GLN A 562 -24.57 -11.26 5.04
N ARG A 563 -24.14 -10.83 6.24
CA ARG A 563 -24.64 -9.62 6.91
C ARG A 563 -23.47 -8.74 7.36
N LEU A 564 -23.72 -7.43 7.43
CA LEU A 564 -22.79 -6.42 7.92
C LEU A 564 -23.23 -5.94 9.30
N THR A 565 -22.28 -5.73 10.22
CA THR A 565 -22.61 -5.16 11.53
C THR A 565 -22.98 -3.68 11.43
N PRO A 566 -23.82 -3.17 12.35
CA PRO A 566 -24.12 -1.74 12.44
C PRO A 566 -22.87 -0.86 12.53
N GLY A 567 -21.84 -1.31 13.25
CA GLY A 567 -20.56 -0.58 13.30
C GLY A 567 -19.97 -0.31 11.91
N VAL A 568 -20.05 -1.28 11.00
CA VAL A 568 -19.52 -1.17 9.63
C VAL A 568 -20.45 -0.40 8.69
N THR A 569 -21.76 -0.39 8.96
CA THR A 569 -22.75 0.31 8.13
C THR A 569 -23.03 1.74 8.58
N ASP A 570 -22.68 2.14 9.81
CA ASP A 570 -23.11 3.42 10.38
C ASP A 570 -22.02 4.19 11.15
N GLU A 571 -20.96 3.50 11.59
CA GLU A 571 -19.92 4.09 12.45
C GLU A 571 -18.56 4.23 11.78
N LEU A 572 -18.34 3.59 10.63
CA LEU A 572 -17.04 3.59 9.98
C LEU A 572 -16.66 4.98 9.45
N PHE A 573 -15.44 5.46 9.73
CA PHE A 573 -14.92 6.77 9.29
C PHE A 573 -15.95 7.92 9.45
N ASP A 574 -16.48 8.03 10.67
CA ASP A 574 -17.46 9.01 11.16
C ASP A 574 -18.86 8.98 10.52
N VAL A 575 -19.03 8.65 9.24
CA VAL A 575 -20.34 8.67 8.55
C VAL A 575 -20.44 7.70 7.37
N SER A 576 -19.48 6.78 7.23
CA SER A 576 -19.39 5.88 6.09
C SER A 576 -20.20 4.60 6.27
N ASP A 577 -20.76 4.12 5.17
CA ASP A 577 -21.49 2.86 5.09
C ASP A 577 -20.82 1.96 4.05
N MET A 578 -20.10 0.93 4.50
CA MET A 578 -19.41 0.01 3.58
C MET A 578 -20.35 -0.74 2.65
N GLY A 579 -21.55 -1.12 3.10
CA GLY A 579 -22.53 -1.81 2.24
C GLY A 579 -22.94 -0.92 1.08
N SER A 580 -23.28 0.33 1.39
CA SER A 580 -23.66 1.34 0.40
C SER A 580 -22.51 1.66 -0.55
N LEU A 581 -21.28 1.82 -0.02
CA LEU A 581 -20.09 2.04 -0.82
C LEU A 581 -19.81 0.87 -1.77
N ASN A 582 -19.99 -0.38 -1.35
CA ASN A 582 -19.78 -1.55 -2.21
C ASN A 582 -20.80 -1.60 -3.35
N ILE A 583 -22.08 -1.36 -3.06
CA ILE A 583 -23.15 -1.33 -4.08
C ILE A 583 -22.85 -0.22 -5.09
N GLN A 584 -22.53 0.99 -4.61
CA GLN A 584 -22.24 2.12 -5.48
C GLN A 584 -20.95 1.93 -6.27
N ARG A 585 -19.92 1.28 -5.68
CA ARG A 585 -18.69 0.88 -6.38
C ARG A 585 -18.97 -0.11 -7.51
N GLY A 586 -19.88 -1.05 -7.31
CA GLY A 586 -20.30 -1.96 -8.38
C GLY A 586 -20.90 -1.21 -9.58
N ARG A 587 -21.73 -0.19 -9.32
CA ARG A 587 -22.30 0.69 -10.37
C ARG A 587 -21.22 1.52 -11.07
N ASP A 588 -20.31 2.10 -10.30
CA ASP A 588 -19.17 2.90 -10.79
C ASP A 588 -18.25 2.11 -11.72
N GLN A 589 -18.01 0.84 -11.41
CA GLN A 589 -17.13 -0.03 -12.18
C GLN A 589 -17.84 -0.77 -13.33
N GLY A 590 -19.15 -0.56 -13.49
CA GLY A 590 -19.97 -1.19 -14.52
C GLY A 590 -20.07 -2.71 -14.33
N ILE A 591 -20.17 -3.19 -13.09
CA ILE A 591 -20.37 -4.62 -12.77
C ILE A 591 -21.79 -5.02 -13.19
N ARG A 592 -21.92 -6.16 -13.88
CA ARG A 592 -23.22 -6.67 -14.37
C ARG A 592 -24.12 -7.18 -13.22
N PRO A 593 -25.44 -7.35 -13.45
CA PRO A 593 -26.35 -7.90 -12.45
C PRO A 593 -26.04 -9.34 -12.05
N TYR A 594 -26.52 -9.74 -10.87
CA TYR A 594 -26.31 -11.07 -10.29
C TYR A 594 -26.60 -12.25 -11.24
N ASN A 595 -27.70 -12.20 -11.99
CA ASN A 595 -28.08 -13.29 -12.90
C ASN A 595 -27.09 -13.49 -14.06
N ASP A 596 -26.39 -12.45 -14.51
CA ASP A 596 -25.41 -12.59 -15.58
C ASP A 596 -24.19 -13.39 -15.09
N TYR A 597 -23.81 -13.20 -13.82
CA TYR A 597 -22.75 -14.02 -13.21
C TYR A 597 -23.22 -15.44 -12.87
N ARG A 598 -24.51 -15.64 -12.61
CA ARG A 598 -25.05 -17.00 -12.46
C ARG A 598 -24.84 -17.81 -13.73
N GLU A 599 -25.17 -17.23 -14.88
CA GLU A 599 -25.05 -17.92 -16.18
C GLU A 599 -23.62 -18.31 -16.52
N ILE A 600 -22.63 -17.42 -16.37
CA ILE A 600 -21.23 -17.79 -16.64
C ILE A 600 -20.68 -18.81 -15.64
N CYS A 601 -21.28 -18.90 -14.45
CA CYS A 601 -20.98 -19.93 -13.46
C CYS A 601 -21.78 -21.23 -13.70
N GLY A 602 -22.53 -21.35 -14.80
CA GLY A 602 -23.32 -22.53 -15.14
C GLY A 602 -24.59 -22.71 -14.29
N MET A 603 -25.10 -21.63 -13.67
CA MET A 603 -26.33 -21.63 -12.88
C MET A 603 -27.48 -20.96 -13.66
N PRO A 604 -28.73 -21.45 -13.53
CA PRO A 604 -29.87 -20.84 -14.20
C PRO A 604 -30.15 -19.44 -13.66
N ARG A 605 -30.65 -18.52 -14.51
CA ARG A 605 -31.16 -17.21 -14.06
C ARG A 605 -32.35 -17.41 -13.13
N LEU A 606 -32.39 -16.61 -12.06
CA LEU A 606 -33.57 -16.51 -11.21
C LEU A 606 -34.56 -15.52 -11.82
N LYS A 607 -35.83 -15.93 -11.96
CA LYS A 607 -36.92 -15.12 -12.51
C LYS A 607 -37.86 -14.58 -11.43
N SER A 608 -37.82 -15.14 -10.23
CA SER A 608 -38.65 -14.74 -9.10
C SER A 608 -37.94 -14.91 -7.77
N LEU A 609 -38.50 -14.35 -6.70
CA LEU A 609 -37.96 -14.52 -5.35
C LEU A 609 -38.16 -15.96 -4.83
N GLN A 610 -39.20 -16.65 -5.30
CA GLN A 610 -39.48 -18.04 -4.95
C GLN A 610 -38.40 -19.02 -5.44
N GLU A 611 -37.68 -18.65 -6.51
CA GLU A 611 -36.56 -19.43 -7.03
C GLU A 611 -35.25 -19.19 -6.27
N TRP A 612 -35.23 -18.26 -5.31
CA TRP A 612 -34.03 -17.96 -4.54
C TRP A 612 -33.66 -19.15 -3.63
N PRO A 613 -32.46 -19.73 -3.75
CA PRO A 613 -32.03 -20.81 -2.87
C PRO A 613 -31.89 -20.26 -1.45
N GLY A 614 -32.73 -20.77 -0.54
CA GLY A 614 -32.77 -20.39 0.88
C GLY A 614 -31.53 -20.78 1.67
#